data_AF-A0A531M054-F1
#
_entry.id   AF-A0A531M054-F1
#
_cell.length_a   1.000
_cell.length_b   1.000
_cell.length_c   1.000
_cell.angle_alpha   90.00
_cell.angle_beta   90.00
_cell.angle_gamma   90.00
#
_symmetry.space_group_name_H-M   'P 1'
#
loop_
_entity.id
_entity.type
_entity.pdbx_description
1 polymer ?
#
loop_
_entity_poly.entity_id
_entity_poly.type
_entity_poly.pdbx_seq_one_letter_code
_entity_poly.pdbx_strand_id
1 'polypeptide(L)'
;MTSNNASIEIRDLYKIFGKSPEKYVDAVRNGLSKTELGRTHGHILGLNKINISMPAGKVQVVMGLSGSGKSTLIRHINRLIEPTSGSIMIDGRD
;
A
#
# COMPACT_ATOMS: atom_id res chain seq x y z
N MET A 1 17.09 12.29 -26.65
CA MET A 1 15.69 12.25 -26.17
C MET A 1 15.60 11.19 -25.07
N THR A 2 15.83 11.55 -23.81
CA THR A 2 15.54 10.64 -22.70
C THR A 2 14.04 10.71 -22.48
N SER A 3 13.30 9.75 -23.02
CA SER A 3 11.92 9.50 -22.65
C SER A 3 11.89 9.18 -21.16
N ASN A 4 11.68 10.20 -20.33
CA ASN A 4 11.38 10.04 -18.92
C ASN A 4 9.98 9.42 -18.88
N ASN A 5 9.92 8.08 -18.90
CA ASN A 5 8.65 7.37 -18.78
C ASN A 5 8.23 7.47 -17.33
N ALA A 6 7.59 8.59 -17.00
CA ALA A 6 7.09 8.84 -15.66
C ALA A 6 6.20 7.69 -15.20
N SER A 7 6.62 6.95 -14.19
CA SER A 7 6.02 5.67 -13.83
C SER A 7 5.92 5.53 -12.34
N ILE A 8 4.87 4.87 -11.87
CA ILE A 8 4.71 4.56 -10.46
C ILE A 8 4.91 3.06 -10.27
N GLU A 9 5.84 2.69 -9.40
CA GLU A 9 6.07 1.32 -8.98
C GLU A 9 5.83 1.16 -7.49
N ILE A 10 4.97 0.23 -7.12
CA ILE A 10 4.65 -0.12 -5.75
C ILE A 10 5.17 -1.52 -5.48
N ARG A 11 5.98 -1.69 -4.43
CA ARG A 11 6.60 -2.98 -4.07
C ARG A 11 6.32 -3.32 -2.62
N ASP A 12 5.74 -4.51 -2.42
CA ASP A 12 5.40 -5.10 -1.11
C ASP A 12 4.81 -4.09 -0.12
N LEU A 13 3.84 -3.30 -0.59
CA LEU A 13 3.27 -2.20 0.18
C LEU A 13 2.25 -2.72 1.19
N TYR A 14 2.50 -2.41 2.46
CA TYR A 14 1.61 -2.67 3.58
C TYR A 14 1.21 -1.37 4.27
N LYS A 15 -0.07 -1.31 4.65
CA LYS A 15 -0.55 -0.29 5.58
C LYS A 15 -1.38 -0.94 6.67
N ILE A 16 -0.90 -0.81 7.90
CA ILE A 16 -1.60 -1.18 9.11
C ILE A 16 -1.89 0.11 9.88
N PHE A 17 -3.14 0.31 10.28
CA PHE A 17 -3.55 1.40 11.15
C PHE A 17 -3.70 0.90 12.59
N GLY A 18 -3.36 1.74 13.55
CA GLY A 18 -3.36 1.42 14.98
C GLY A 18 -2.07 1.91 15.65
N LYS A 19 -1.92 1.65 16.95
CA LYS A 19 -0.72 2.04 17.71
C LYS A 19 0.44 1.10 17.38
N SER A 20 1.61 1.64 17.04
CA SER A 20 2.81 0.85 16.68
C SER A 20 2.55 -0.21 15.60
N PRO A 21 2.04 0.19 14.42
CA PRO A 21 1.63 -0.74 13.36
C PRO A 21 2.77 -1.61 12.81
N GLU A 22 4.01 -1.12 12.86
CA GLU A 22 5.22 -1.79 12.40
C GLU A 22 5.43 -3.16 13.06
N LYS A 23 4.97 -3.34 14.32
CA LYS A 23 5.11 -4.59 15.07
C LYS A 23 4.36 -5.78 14.45
N TYR A 24 3.38 -5.51 13.59
CA TYR A 24 2.49 -6.54 13.04
C TYR A 24 2.76 -6.84 11.56
N VAL A 25 3.71 -6.16 10.92
CA VAL A 25 4.01 -6.38 9.50
C VAL A 25 4.44 -7.84 9.27
N ASP A 26 5.39 -8.33 10.05
CA ASP A 26 5.89 -9.70 9.89
C ASP A 26 4.82 -10.74 10.25
N ALA A 27 4.01 -10.48 11.27
CA ALA A 27 2.88 -11.35 11.61
C ALA A 27 1.89 -11.47 10.44
N VAL A 28 1.53 -10.35 9.80
CA VAL A 28 0.65 -10.34 8.62
C VAL A 28 1.31 -11.02 7.43
N ARG A 29 2.62 -10.82 7.20
CA ARG A 29 3.38 -11.55 6.17
C ARG A 29 3.34 -13.07 6.38
N ASN A 30 3.37 -13.49 7.64
CA ASN A 30 3.31 -14.89 8.05
C ASN A 30 1.87 -15.44 8.18
N GLY A 31 0.85 -14.70 7.72
CA GLY A 31 -0.52 -15.20 7.59
C GLY A 31 -1.51 -14.74 8.66
N LEU A 32 -1.12 -13.84 9.57
CA LEU A 32 -2.07 -13.23 10.52
C LEU A 32 -3.21 -12.55 9.73
N SER A 33 -4.45 -12.99 9.99
CA SER A 33 -5.60 -12.52 9.24
C SER A 33 -6.01 -11.09 9.62
N LYS A 34 -6.66 -10.36 8.71
CA LYS A 34 -7.22 -9.03 8.98
C LYS A 34 -8.21 -9.05 10.16
N THR A 35 -9.02 -10.10 10.26
CA THR A 35 -10.02 -10.25 11.32
C THR A 35 -9.37 -10.43 12.69
N GLU A 36 -8.35 -11.29 12.76
CA GLU A 36 -7.60 -11.54 13.99
C GLU A 36 -6.80 -10.31 14.42
N LEU A 37 -6.12 -9.65 13.47
CA LEU A 37 -5.43 -8.39 13.70
C LEU A 37 -6.37 -7.32 14.29
N GLY A 38 -7.59 -7.23 13.78
CA GLY A 38 -8.61 -6.31 14.30
C GLY A 38 -9.13 -6.69 15.68
N ARG A 39 -9.53 -7.95 15.87
CA ARG A 39 -10.19 -8.40 17.12
C ARG A 39 -9.23 -8.52 18.29
N THR A 40 -8.00 -8.99 18.06
CA THR A 40 -7.05 -9.30 19.11
C THR A 40 -6.12 -8.13 19.41
N HIS A 41 -5.72 -7.38 18.38
CA HIS A 41 -4.71 -6.32 18.52
C HIS A 41 -5.28 -4.90 18.38
N GLY A 42 -6.51 -4.76 17.86
CA GLY A 42 -7.14 -3.45 17.66
C GLY A 42 -6.58 -2.69 16.46
N HIS A 43 -6.01 -3.39 15.48
CA HIS A 43 -5.39 -2.81 14.28
C HIS A 43 -6.23 -3.08 13.03
N ILE A 44 -6.12 -2.19 12.05
CA ILE A 44 -6.82 -2.35 10.77
C ILE A 44 -5.79 -2.58 9.67
N LEU A 45 -5.86 -3.76 9.02
CA LEU A 45 -5.11 -4.02 7.80
C LEU A 45 -5.76 -3.28 6.62
N GLY A 46 -5.16 -2.15 6.26
CA GLY A 46 -5.64 -1.25 5.21
C GLY A 46 -5.14 -1.61 3.81
N LEU A 47 -3.88 -2.03 3.69
CA LEU A 47 -3.28 -2.55 2.46
C LEU A 47 -2.45 -3.79 2.82
N ASN A 48 -2.57 -4.85 2.01
CA ASN A 48 -1.90 -6.13 2.23
C ASN A 48 -1.11 -6.52 0.97
N LYS A 49 0.23 -6.44 1.05
CA LYS A 49 1.17 -6.87 0.01
C LYS A 49 0.82 -6.36 -1.40
N ILE A 50 0.62 -5.06 -1.54
CA ILE A 50 0.28 -4.48 -2.84
C ILE A 50 1.55 -4.36 -3.69
N ASN A 51 1.46 -4.88 -4.92
CA ASN A 51 2.51 -4.84 -5.94
C ASN A 51 1.87 -4.35 -7.25
N ILE A 52 2.27 -3.18 -7.75
CA ILE A 52 1.67 -2.56 -8.95
C ILE A 52 2.76 -1.85 -9.74
N SER A 53 2.74 -1.99 -11.06
CA SER A 53 3.52 -1.15 -12.00
C SER A 53 2.55 -0.36 -12.87
N MET A 54 2.65 0.97 -12.84
CA MET A 54 1.79 1.90 -13.58
C MET A 54 2.66 2.72 -14.54
N PRO A 55 2.61 2.42 -15.85
CA PRO A 55 3.41 3.13 -16.85
C PRO A 55 2.84 4.51 -17.18
N ALA A 56 3.72 5.40 -17.66
CA ALA A 56 3.38 6.75 -18.12
C ALA A 56 2.26 6.75 -19.18
N GLY A 57 1.41 7.77 -19.14
CA GLY A 57 0.41 8.01 -20.21
C GLY A 57 -0.70 6.97 -20.31
N LYS A 58 -0.86 6.10 -19.30
CA LYS A 58 -1.98 5.16 -19.19
C LYS A 58 -2.95 5.59 -18.10
N VAL A 59 -4.23 5.32 -18.33
CA VAL A 59 -5.27 5.48 -17.30
C VAL A 59 -5.40 4.15 -16.56
N GLN A 60 -5.18 4.17 -15.25
CA GLN A 60 -5.37 3.02 -14.37
C GLN A 60 -6.63 3.22 -13.51
N VAL A 61 -7.51 2.21 -13.48
CA VAL A 61 -8.73 2.24 -12.66
C VAL A 61 -8.57 1.31 -11.46
N VAL A 62 -8.73 1.85 -10.26
CA VAL A 62 -8.72 1.08 -9.01
C VAL A 62 -10.16 0.91 -8.51
N MET A 63 -10.68 -0.31 -8.59
CA MET A 63 -12.06 -0.65 -8.19
C MET A 63 -12.11 -1.62 -7.01
N GLY A 64 -13.28 -1.73 -6.38
CA GLY A 64 -13.52 -2.62 -5.24
C GLY A 64 -14.54 -2.08 -4.24
N LEU A 65 -15.01 -2.94 -3.34
CA LEU A 65 -16.03 -2.62 -2.32
C LEU A 65 -15.59 -1.50 -1.37
N SER A 66 -16.54 -0.88 -0.68
CA SER A 66 -16.23 0.08 0.40
C SER A 66 -15.32 -0.57 1.45
N GLY A 67 -14.33 0.18 1.94
CA GLY A 67 -13.36 -0.34 2.93
C GLY A 67 -12.26 -1.27 2.39
N SER A 68 -12.17 -1.52 1.08
CA SER A 68 -11.14 -2.39 0.48
C SER A 68 -9.73 -1.78 0.41
N GLY A 69 -9.56 -0.50 0.75
CA GLY A 69 -8.26 0.18 0.74
C GLY A 69 -7.97 1.07 -0.49
N LYS A 70 -8.91 1.24 -1.43
CA LYS A 70 -8.71 2.07 -2.64
C LYS A 70 -8.20 3.48 -2.35
N SER A 71 -8.92 4.24 -1.52
CA SER A 71 -8.54 5.61 -1.16
C SER A 71 -7.31 5.64 -0.25
N THR A 72 -7.00 4.53 0.42
CA THR A 72 -5.74 4.38 1.17
C THR A 72 -4.58 4.27 0.19
N LEU A 73 -4.66 3.42 -0.84
CA LEU A 73 -3.66 3.28 -1.89
C LEU A 73 -3.38 4.61 -2.60
N ILE A 74 -4.42 5.33 -3.04
CA ILE A 74 -4.26 6.63 -3.71
C ILE A 74 -3.56 7.65 -2.81
N ARG A 75 -3.87 7.68 -1.51
CA ARG A 75 -3.20 8.58 -0.56
C ARG A 75 -1.72 8.26 -0.36
N HIS A 76 -1.30 6.99 -0.50
CA HIS A 76 0.12 6.67 -0.46
C HIS A 76 0.84 7.13 -1.74
N ILE A 77 0.21 6.97 -2.92
CA ILE A 77 0.77 7.48 -4.19
C ILE A 77 0.99 9.00 -4.11
N ASN A 78 0.04 9.72 -3.52
CA ASN A 78 0.16 11.17 -3.32
C ASN A 78 1.02 11.57 -2.09
N ARG A 79 1.67 10.61 -1.42
CA ARG A 79 2.47 10.83 -0.19
C ARG A 79 1.73 11.57 0.94
N LEU A 80 0.40 11.43 1.01
CA LEU A 80 -0.40 11.97 2.11
C LEU A 80 -0.36 11.08 3.37
N ILE A 81 -0.04 9.80 3.19
CA ILE A 81 0.19 8.85 4.28
C ILE A 81 1.37 7.96 3.90
N GLU A 82 2.26 7.73 4.85
CA GLU A 82 3.40 6.82 4.66
C GLU A 82 2.97 5.35 4.83
N PRO A 83 3.62 4.43 4.11
CA PRO A 83 3.42 3.00 4.31
C PRO A 83 3.88 2.56 5.70
N THR A 84 3.32 1.45 6.17
CA THR A 84 3.89 0.75 7.33
C THR A 84 5.12 -0.06 6.91
N SER A 85 5.14 -0.58 5.68
CA SER A 85 6.27 -1.29 5.06
C SER A 85 6.12 -1.28 3.54
N GLY A 86 7.23 -1.49 2.84
CA GLY A 86 7.30 -1.47 1.37
C GLY A 86 7.66 -0.10 0.85
N SER A 87 7.63 0.07 -0.46
CA SER A 87 8.04 1.32 -1.12
C SER A 87 7.13 1.70 -2.28
N ILE A 88 7.16 2.99 -2.62
CA ILE A 88 6.44 3.56 -3.76
C ILE A 88 7.42 4.44 -4.51
N MET A 89 7.89 3.97 -5.66
CA MET A 89 8.77 4.76 -6.51
C MET A 89 7.95 5.53 -7.53
N ILE A 90 8.19 6.83 -7.63
CA ILE A 90 7.69 7.71 -8.67
C ILE A 90 8.91 8.14 -9.50
N ASP A 91 8.89 7.81 -10.78
CA ASP A 91 9.96 8.15 -11.73
C ASP A 91 11.34 7.66 -11.27
N GLY A 92 11.36 6.46 -10.67
CA GLY A 92 12.57 5.82 -10.15
C GLY A 92 13.07 6.38 -8.81
N ARG A 93 12.31 7.26 -8.15
CA ARG A 93 12.62 7.82 -6.83
C ARG A 93 11.57 7.38 -5.83
N ASP A 94 11.99 6.88 -4.67
CA ASP A 94 11.07 6.60 -3.55
C ASP A 94 10.55 7.93 -2.97
#